data_AF-A0A920M5A2-F1
#
_entry.id   AF-A0A920M5A2-F1
#
_cell.length_a   1.000
_cell.length_b   1.000
_cell.length_c   1.000
_cell.angle_alpha   90.00
_cell.angle_beta   90.00
_cell.angle_gamma   90.00
#
_symmetry.space_group_name_H-M   'P 1'
#
loop_
_entity.id
_entity.type
_entity.pdbx_description
1 polymer ?
#
loop_
_entity_poly.entity_id
_entity_poly.type
_entity_poly.pdbx_seq_one_letter_code
_entity_poly.pdbx_strand_id
1 'polypeptide(L)' 'MEPGGEITDENIPFGKAQIMKEGTDCTIVGIAGSVNLSLSAAIELEKEGISAEVINP' A
#
# COMPACT_ATOMS: atom_id res chain seq x y z
N MET A 1 5.62 11.93 18.69
CA MET A 1 5.60 10.63 17.98
C MET A 1 6.85 9.92 18.45
N GLU A 2 6.69 8.88 19.28
CA GLU A 2 7.80 8.14 19.89
C GLU A 2 8.42 7.19 18.84
N PRO A 3 9.76 7.10 18.75
CA PRO A 3 10.42 6.21 17.80
C PRO A 3 10.45 4.77 18.36
N GLY A 4 9.78 3.84 17.67
CA GLY A 4 9.96 2.39 17.89
C GLY A 4 8.78 1.61 18.47
N GLY A 5 7.54 2.07 18.31
CA GLY A 5 6.36 1.26 18.65
C GLY A 5 6.15 0.13 17.64
N GLU A 6 6.19 -1.12 18.11
CA GLU A 6 5.81 -2.31 17.35
C GLU A 6 4.37 -2.14 16.85
N ILE A 7 4.14 -2.25 15.53
CA ILE A 7 2.78 -2.20 14.97
C ILE A 7 2.12 -3.54 15.29
N THR A 8 1.49 -3.62 16.45
CA THR A 8 0.54 -4.67 16.78
C THR A 8 -0.80 -4.33 16.12
N ASP A 9 -1.57 -5.34 15.70
CA ASP A 9 -2.91 -5.16 15.07
C ASP A 9 -3.84 -4.25 15.90
N GLU A 10 -3.57 -4.12 17.20
CA GLU A 10 -4.29 -3.29 18.17
C GLU A 10 -4.18 -1.78 17.90
N ASN A 11 -3.25 -1.33 17.05
CA ASN A 11 -2.97 0.09 16.79
C ASN A 11 -3.39 0.59 15.40
N ILE A 12 -4.11 -0.21 14.60
CA ILE A 12 -4.57 0.23 13.27
C ILE A 12 -5.86 1.06 13.42
N PRO A 13 -5.83 2.37 13.11
CA PRO A 13 -7.01 3.21 13.27
C PRO A 13 -8.07 2.86 12.23
N PHE A 14 -9.29 2.56 12.70
CA PHE A 14 -10.42 2.32 11.81
C PHE A 14 -10.68 3.51 10.87
N GLY A 15 -10.96 3.21 9.61
CA GLY A 15 -11.21 4.20 8.58
C GLY A 15 -9.96 4.93 8.10
N LYS A 16 -8.75 4.43 8.43
CA LYS A 16 -7.49 4.95 7.91
C LYS A 16 -6.72 3.87 7.17
N ALA A 17 -6.75 4.00 5.85
CA ALA A 17 -5.93 3.20 4.95
C ALA A 17 -4.45 3.57 5.08
N GLN A 18 -3.59 2.61 4.75
CA GLN A 18 -2.15 2.79 4.62
C GLN A 18 -1.76 2.87 3.13
N ILE A 19 -0.99 3.89 2.77
CA ILE A 19 -0.32 3.94 1.46
C ILE A 19 0.90 3.02 1.54
N MET A 20 0.88 1.95 0.75
CA MET A 20 1.95 0.96 0.66
C MET A 20 3.02 1.37 -0.36
N LYS A 21 2.61 2.12 -1.38
CA LYS A 21 3.47 2.67 -2.44
C LYS A 21 2.80 3.91 -3.03
N GLU A 22 3.54 4.99 -3.20
CA GLU A 22 3.08 6.21 -3.89
C GLU A 22 3.02 5.99 -5.42
N GLY A 23 2.09 6.69 -6.08
CA GLY A 23 1.95 6.70 -7.53
C GLY A 23 1.05 7.83 -8.02
N THR A 24 0.97 8.03 -9.34
CA THR A 24 0.31 9.22 -9.91
C THR A 24 -0.67 8.92 -11.06
N ASP A 25 -0.59 7.76 -11.68
CA ASP A 25 -1.41 7.44 -12.86
C ASP A 25 -2.71 6.71 -12.48
N CYS A 26 -2.67 5.85 -11.47
CA CYS A 26 -3.83 5.14 -10.94
C CYS A 26 -3.58 4.59 -9.51
N THR A 27 -4.65 4.11 -8.87
CA THR A 27 -4.58 3.51 -7.53
C THR A 27 -5.02 2.04 -7.58
N ILE A 28 -4.25 1.16 -6.95
CA ILE A 28 -4.57 -0.25 -6.73
C ILE A 28 -4.88 -0.44 -5.24
N VAL A 29 -6.11 -0.85 -4.93
CA VAL A 29 -6.52 -1.19 -3.56
C VAL A 29 -6.39 -2.70 -3.36
N GLY A 30 -5.48 -3.11 -2.48
CA GLY A 30 -5.30 -4.51 -2.09
C GLY A 30 -5.75 -4.74 -0.66
N ILE A 31 -6.40 -5.88 -0.38
CA ILE A 31 -6.81 -6.31 0.97
C ILE A 31 -6.11 -7.63 1.32
N ALA A 32 -5.60 -7.71 2.55
CA ALA A 32 -4.92 -8.90 3.07
C ALA A 32 -3.81 -9.40 2.11
N GLY A 33 -3.81 -10.69 1.75
CA GLY A 33 -2.79 -11.27 0.88
C GLY A 33 -2.66 -10.60 -0.50
N SER A 34 -3.71 -9.93 -0.99
CA SER A 34 -3.66 -9.25 -2.29
C SER A 34 -2.80 -7.99 -2.29
N VAL A 35 -2.49 -7.39 -1.13
CA VAL A 35 -1.57 -6.24 -1.04
C VAL A 35 -0.20 -6.56 -1.66
N ASN A 36 0.34 -7.75 -1.39
CA ASN A 36 1.62 -8.18 -1.98
C ASN A 36 1.55 -8.40 -3.49
N LEU A 37 0.40 -8.86 -3.99
CA LEU A 37 0.16 -8.99 -5.43
C LEU A 37 0.04 -7.61 -6.08
N SER A 38 -0.65 -6.66 -5.44
CA SER A 38 -0.77 -5.27 -5.88
C SER A 38 0.58 -4.57 -5.96
N LEU A 39 1.46 -4.77 -4.96
CA LEU A 39 2.83 -4.25 -4.97
C LEU A 39 3.64 -4.85 -6.13
N SER A 40 3.55 -6.16 -6.34
CA SER A 40 4.22 -6.82 -7.47
C SER A 40 3.72 -6.30 -8.82
N ALA A 41 2.40 -6.10 -8.97
CA ALA A 41 1.80 -5.54 -10.17
C ALA A 41 2.25 -4.09 -10.42
N ALA A 42 2.33 -3.26 -9.37
CA ALA A 42 2.82 -1.90 -9.49
C ALA A 42 4.28 -1.84 -9.98
N ILE A 43 5.13 -2.78 -9.54
CA ILE A 43 6.52 -2.91 -10.04
C ILE A 43 6.55 -3.28 -11.52
N GLU A 44 5.67 -4.17 -11.98
CA GLU A 44 5.60 -4.51 -13.41
C GLU A 44 5.08 -3.33 -14.25
N LEU A 45 4.07 -2.61 -13.77
CA LEU A 45 3.52 -1.42 -14.42
C LEU A 45 4.55 -0.29 -14.56
N GLU A 46 5.45 -0.12 -13.58
CA GLU A 46 6.54 0.87 -13.68
C GLU A 46 7.46 0.60 -14.87
N LYS A 47 7.67 -0.66 -15.27
CA LYS A 47 8.47 -1.01 -16.46
C LYS A 47 7.79 -0.57 -17.76
N GLU A 48 6.48 -0.42 -17.74
CA GLU A 48 5.67 0.10 -18.84
C GLU A 48 5.48 1.62 -18.76
N GLY A 49 6.09 2.28 -17.77
CA GLY A 49 6.00 3.72 -17.56
C GLY A 49 4.73 4.16 -16.82
N ILE A 50 4.03 3.25 -16.16
CA ILE A 50 2.81 3.52 -15.39
C ILE A 50 3.15 3.54 -13.89
N SER A 51 2.93 4.68 -13.24
CA SER A 51 3.13 4.92 -11.83
C SER A 51 1.86 4.62 -11.02
N ALA A 52 1.71 3.38 -10.56
CA ALA A 52 0.58 2.97 -9.73
C ALA A 52 0.83 3.22 -8.23
N GLU A 53 -0.14 3.86 -7.57
CA GLU A 53 -0.25 3.93 -6.10
C GLU A 53 -0.85 2.62 -5.58
N VAL A 54 -0.40 2.14 -4.41
CA VAL A 54 -0.95 0.95 -3.77
C VAL A 54 -1.43 1.30 -2.37
N ILE A 55 -2.70 1.00 -2.10
CA ILE A 55 -3.36 1.24 -0.81
C ILE A 55 -3.80 -0.08 -0.17
N ASN A 56 -3.57 -0.20 1.13
CA ASN A 56 -4.17 -1.22 2.01
C ASN A 56 -5.22 -0.52 2.89
N PRO A 57 -6.53 -0.79 2.72
CA PRO A 57 -7.60 -0.10 3.43
C PRO A 57 -7.71 -0.47 4.91
#